data_AF-A0A947KN24-F1
#
_entry.id   AF-A0A947KN24-F1
#
_cell.length_a   1.000
_cell.length_b   1.000
_cell.length_c   1.000
_cell.angle_alpha   90.00
_cell.angle_beta   90.00
_cell.angle_gamma   90.00
#
_symmetry.space_group_name_H-M   'P 1'
#
loop_
_entity.id
_entity.type
_entity.pdbx_description
1 polymer ?
#
loop_
_entity_poly.entity_id
_entity_poly.type
_entity_poly.pdbx_seq_one_letter_code
_entity_poly.pdbx_strand_id
1 'polypeptide(L)'
;MKPEIEIAIRTIALADGVPAERVEAGIAAMKMGAGYETQEPLYSLKKITPLVGYNHCSFLHKLQIQRVGISYGGRLSYRLSDVVNYLRSPECAAIRAELKKKRRETTKAKASNL
;
A
#
# COMPACT_ATOMS: atom_id res chain seq x y z
N MET A 1 -23.31 13.72 9.41
CA MET A 1 -23.60 13.33 8.01
C MET A 1 -24.87 14.05 7.57
N LYS A 2 -24.93 14.56 6.33
CA LYS A 2 -26.15 15.21 5.80
C LYS A 2 -27.22 14.15 5.48
N PRO A 3 -28.51 14.41 5.72
CA PRO A 3 -29.59 13.43 5.53
C PRO A 3 -29.72 12.92 4.09
N GLU A 4 -29.40 13.76 3.10
CA GLU A 4 -29.42 13.42 1.67
C GLU A 4 -28.42 12.30 1.32
N ILE A 5 -27.28 12.25 2.01
CA ILE A 5 -26.21 11.24 1.78
C ILE A 5 -26.63 9.89 2.36
N GLU A 6 -27.32 9.90 3.51
CA GLU A 6 -27.82 8.69 4.15
C GLU A 6 -28.87 7.98 3.27
N ILE A 7 -29.78 8.76 2.69
CA ILE A 7 -30.81 8.26 1.78
C ILE A 7 -30.15 7.63 0.54
N ALA A 8 -29.16 8.31 -0.06
CA ALA A 8 -28.44 7.78 -1.22
C ALA A 8 -27.71 6.46 -0.91
N ILE A 9 -27.04 6.35 0.24
CA ILE A 9 -26.35 5.13 0.66
C ILE A 9 -27.35 3.97 0.82
N ARG A 10 -28.51 4.22 1.47
CA ARG A 10 -29.56 3.22 1.63
C ARG A 10 -30.09 2.73 0.29
N THR A 11 -30.40 3.66 -0.61
CA THR A 11 -30.98 3.33 -1.92
C THR A 11 -30.01 2.50 -2.77
N ILE A 12 -28.72 2.85 -2.81
CA ILE A 12 -27.72 2.12 -3.59
C ILE A 12 -27.48 0.73 -3.00
N ALA A 13 -27.24 0.65 -1.69
CA ALA A 13 -26.90 -0.63 -1.05
C ALA A 13 -28.06 -1.64 -1.10
N LEU A 14 -29.31 -1.19 -0.96
CA LEU A 14 -30.48 -2.05 -1.10
C LEU A 14 -30.70 -2.50 -2.55
N ALA A 15 -30.43 -1.63 -3.54
CA ALA A 15 -30.49 -2.00 -4.96
C ALA A 15 -29.43 -3.06 -5.32
N ASP A 16 -28.27 -3.02 -4.66
CA ASP A 16 -27.19 -4.02 -4.80
C ASP A 16 -27.43 -5.29 -3.95
N GLY A 17 -28.61 -5.42 -3.33
CA GLY A 17 -28.98 -6.61 -2.55
C GLY A 17 -28.27 -6.74 -1.20
N VAL A 18 -27.69 -5.66 -0.68
CA VAL A 18 -27.08 -5.65 0.65
C VAL A 18 -28.21 -5.71 1.70
N PRO A 19 -28.15 -6.65 2.68
CA PRO A 19 -29.15 -6.74 3.73
C PRO A 19 -29.30 -5.42 4.51
N ALA A 20 -30.54 -4.98 4.75
CA ALA A 20 -30.83 -3.70 5.41
C ALA A 20 -30.10 -3.51 6.75
N GLU A 21 -29.98 -4.59 7.55
CA GLU A 21 -29.26 -4.58 8.83
C GLU A 21 -27.78 -4.18 8.69
N ARG A 22 -27.14 -4.57 7.58
CA ARG A 22 -25.74 -4.20 7.27
C ARG A 22 -25.62 -2.75 6.81
N VAL A 23 -26.62 -2.25 6.09
CA VAL A 23 -26.69 -0.86 5.65
C VAL A 23 -26.85 0.08 6.86
N GLU A 24 -27.74 -0.26 7.78
CA GLU A 24 -27.95 0.52 9.01
C GLU A 24 -26.74 0.47 9.94
N ALA A 25 -26.10 -0.69 10.09
CA ALA A 25 -24.85 -0.80 10.84
C ALA A 25 -23.74 0.07 10.23
N GLY A 26 -23.65 0.13 8.89
CA GLY A 26 -22.70 0.98 8.18
C GLY A 26 -22.94 2.47 8.37
N ILE A 27 -24.21 2.90 8.29
CA ILE A 27 -24.63 4.28 8.55
C ILE A 27 -24.38 4.68 10.01
N ALA A 28 -24.68 3.79 10.95
CA ALA A 28 -24.43 4.02 12.38
C ALA A 28 -22.94 4.17 12.67
N ALA A 29 -22.08 3.32 12.08
CA ALA A 29 -20.63 3.45 12.18
C ALA A 29 -20.14 4.80 11.62
N MET A 30 -20.58 5.18 10.41
CA MET A 30 -20.23 6.46 9.79
C MET A 30 -20.68 7.68 10.61
N LYS A 31 -21.84 7.60 11.28
CA LYS A 31 -22.34 8.63 12.20
C LYS A 31 -21.52 8.71 13.49
N MET A 32 -21.00 7.58 13.98
CA MET A 32 -20.16 7.51 15.18
C MET A 32 -18.71 7.96 14.92
N GLY A 33 -18.37 8.42 13.71
CA GLY A 33 -16.99 8.76 13.35
C GLY A 33 -16.09 7.53 13.24
N ALA A 34 -16.65 6.32 13.40
CA ALA A 34 -16.07 5.11 12.87
C ALA A 34 -16.23 5.21 11.35
N GLY A 35 -15.36 5.99 10.73
CA GLY A 35 -15.10 5.85 9.31
C GLY A 35 -15.01 4.35 9.07
N TYR A 36 -15.77 3.84 8.12
CA TYR A 36 -15.37 2.60 7.47
C TYR A 36 -13.93 2.87 7.04
N GLU A 37 -12.96 2.48 7.87
CA GLU A 37 -11.66 2.13 7.39
C GLU A 37 -11.98 0.99 6.45
N THR A 38 -12.27 1.33 5.20
CA THR A 38 -12.02 0.46 4.06
C THR A 38 -10.54 0.14 4.18
N GLN A 39 -10.22 -0.84 5.03
CA GLN A 39 -8.86 -1.25 5.29
C GLN A 39 -8.34 -1.66 3.93
N GLU A 40 -7.42 -0.85 3.44
CA GLU A 40 -6.88 -1.02 2.11
C GLU A 40 -6.46 -2.48 1.94
N PRO A 41 -6.84 -3.13 0.82
CA PRO A 41 -6.56 -4.54 0.62
C PRO A 41 -5.06 -4.81 0.79
N LEU A 42 -4.75 -5.87 1.52
CA LEU A 42 -3.37 -6.31 1.70
C LEU A 42 -2.92 -7.11 0.47
N TYR A 43 -1.82 -6.69 -0.12
CA TYR A 43 -1.21 -7.34 -1.27
C TYR A 43 0.09 -8.04 -0.90
N SER A 44 0.36 -9.16 -1.57
CA SER A 44 1.71 -9.72 -1.55
C SER A 44 2.67 -8.80 -2.31
N LEU A 45 3.96 -8.88 -1.96
CA LEU A 45 4.99 -8.07 -2.64
C LEU A 45 5.00 -8.30 -4.17
N LYS A 46 4.69 -9.52 -4.62
CA LYS A 46 4.59 -9.85 -6.05
C LYS A 46 3.47 -9.09 -6.75
N LYS A 47 2.33 -8.90 -6.09
CA LYS A 47 1.20 -8.13 -6.63
C LYS A 47 1.46 -6.62 -6.61
N ILE A 48 2.13 -6.11 -5.56
CA ILE A 48 2.36 -4.65 -5.42
C ILE A 48 3.48 -4.13 -6.33
N THR A 49 4.47 -4.97 -6.64
CA THR A 49 5.66 -4.61 -7.44
C THR A 49 5.31 -3.89 -8.76
N PRO A 50 4.45 -4.44 -9.64
CA PRO A 50 4.06 -3.73 -10.87
C PRO A 50 3.24 -2.47 -10.61
N LEU A 51 2.42 -2.43 -9.54
CA LEU A 51 1.58 -1.28 -9.20
C LEU A 51 2.39 -0.03 -8.83
N VAL A 52 3.58 -0.23 -8.28
CA VAL A 52 4.51 0.86 -7.92
C VAL A 52 5.60 1.11 -8.97
N GLY A 53 5.44 0.56 -10.18
CA GLY A 53 6.31 0.85 -11.32
C GLY A 53 7.67 0.14 -11.29
N TYR A 54 7.78 -0.99 -10.58
CA TYR A 54 8.99 -1.82 -10.58
C TYR A 54 8.76 -3.13 -11.34
N ASN A 55 9.82 -3.61 -12.01
CA ASN A 55 9.76 -4.87 -12.77
C ASN A 55 9.95 -6.11 -11.88
N HIS A 56 10.72 -5.98 -10.80
CA HIS A 56 11.08 -7.11 -9.93
C HIS A 56 11.05 -6.72 -8.45
N CYS A 57 10.44 -7.59 -7.63
CA CYS A 57 10.33 -7.41 -6.18
C CYS A 57 11.69 -7.40 -5.47
N SER A 58 12.70 -8.02 -6.07
CA SER A 58 14.09 -8.01 -5.57
C SER A 58 14.66 -6.60 -5.46
N PHE A 59 14.22 -5.66 -6.30
CA PHE A 59 14.62 -4.25 -6.15
C PHE A 59 13.95 -3.61 -4.94
N LEU A 60 12.66 -3.90 -4.69
CA LEU A 60 11.96 -3.41 -3.51
C LEU A 60 12.57 -3.97 -2.21
N HIS A 61 13.04 -5.22 -2.21
CA HIS A 61 13.82 -5.77 -1.09
C HIS A 61 15.12 -5.00 -0.83
N LYS A 62 15.85 -4.61 -1.89
CA LYS A 62 17.05 -3.75 -1.75
C LYS A 62 16.71 -2.38 -1.19
N LEU A 63 15.52 -1.88 -1.51
CA LEU A 63 14.97 -0.65 -0.92
C LEU A 63 14.42 -0.85 0.50
N GLN A 64 14.55 -2.04 1.08
CA GLN A 64 14.10 -2.35 2.45
C GLN A 64 12.59 -2.18 2.67
N ILE A 65 11.78 -2.51 1.64
CA ILE A 65 10.32 -2.38 1.71
C ILE A 65 9.67 -3.17 2.86
N GLN A 66 10.33 -4.21 3.37
CA GLN A 66 9.86 -5.00 4.50
C GLN A 66 9.57 -4.17 5.77
N ARG A 67 10.14 -2.96 5.88
CA ARG A 67 9.91 -2.04 7.01
C ARG A 67 8.46 -1.57 7.13
N VAL A 68 7.72 -1.52 6.02
CA VAL A 68 6.30 -1.15 5.98
C VAL A 68 5.40 -2.37 5.70
N GLY A 69 5.97 -3.58 5.76
CA GLY A 69 5.22 -4.81 5.61
C GLY A 69 4.51 -5.18 6.91
N ILE A 70 3.26 -5.62 6.79
CA ILE A 70 2.46 -6.15 7.88
C ILE A 70 2.62 -7.67 7.87
N SER A 71 3.08 -8.24 8.97
CA SER A 71 3.23 -9.70 9.09
C SER A 71 1.87 -10.35 9.36
N TYR A 72 1.46 -11.25 8.48
CA TYR A 72 0.25 -12.06 8.64
C TYR A 72 0.60 -13.53 8.40
N GLY A 73 0.52 -14.37 9.44
CA GLY A 73 0.87 -15.79 9.36
C GLY A 73 2.31 -16.07 8.90
N GLY A 74 3.26 -15.22 9.31
CA GLY A 74 4.68 -15.33 8.93
C GLY A 74 5.01 -14.83 7.52
N ARG A 75 4.04 -14.27 6.79
CA ARG A 75 4.26 -13.67 5.47
C ARG A 75 3.99 -12.17 5.52
N LEU A 76 4.88 -11.39 4.91
CA LEU A 76 4.68 -9.94 4.80
C LEU A 76 3.67 -9.62 3.69
N SER A 77 2.67 -8.84 4.06
CA SER A 77 1.67 -8.26 3.17
C SER A 77 1.70 -6.74 3.30
N TYR A 78 1.23 -6.03 2.27
CA TYR A 78 1.50 -4.60 2.11
C TYR A 78 0.23 -3.89 1.66
N ARG A 79 -0.05 -2.73 2.26
CA ARG A 79 -1.00 -1.75 1.69
C ARG A 79 -0.29 -0.95 0.61
N LEU A 80 -0.99 -0.59 -0.47
CA LEU A 80 -0.38 0.16 -1.56
C LEU A 80 0.01 1.57 -1.09
N SER A 81 -0.83 2.23 -0.29
CA SER A 81 -0.51 3.53 0.30
C SER A 81 0.78 3.53 1.12
N ASP A 82 0.96 2.56 2.03
CA ASP A 82 2.15 2.44 2.87
C ASP A 82 3.43 2.27 2.04
N VAL A 83 3.36 1.44 1.01
CA VAL A 83 4.49 1.25 0.08
C VAL A 83 4.79 2.52 -0.71
N VAL A 84 3.77 3.21 -1.23
CA VAL A 84 3.96 4.47 -1.96
C VAL A 84 4.55 5.55 -1.06
N ASN A 85 4.05 5.67 0.16
CA ASN A 85 4.55 6.61 1.16
C ASN A 85 6.00 6.30 1.52
N TYR A 86 6.32 5.03 1.73
CA TYR A 86 7.68 4.58 1.97
C TYR A 86 8.62 4.93 0.81
N LEU A 87 8.21 4.65 -0.43
CA LEU A 87 9.03 4.91 -1.62
C LEU A 87 9.31 6.40 -1.86
N ARG A 88 8.46 7.28 -1.31
CA ARG A 88 8.62 8.75 -1.32
C ARG A 88 9.38 9.27 -0.11
N SER A 89 9.61 8.44 0.90
CA SER A 89 10.27 8.87 2.14
C SER A 89 11.74 9.27 1.91
N PRO A 90 12.27 10.20 2.72
CA PRO A 90 13.69 10.54 2.71
C PRO A 90 14.60 9.32 2.96
N GLU A 91 14.12 8.38 3.76
CA GLU A 91 14.82 7.13 4.04
C GLU A 91 15.03 6.30 2.76
N CYS A 92 13.97 6.07 1.98
CA CYS A 92 14.09 5.34 0.72
C CYS A 92 15.00 6.09 -0.27
N ALA A 93 14.96 7.42 -0.27
CA ALA A 93 15.83 8.25 -1.10
C ALA A 93 17.31 8.06 -0.74
N ALA A 94 17.64 7.99 0.55
CA ALA A 94 19.00 7.72 1.04
C ALA A 94 19.50 6.35 0.57
N ILE A 95 18.67 5.30 0.69
CA ILE A 95 19.02 3.95 0.21
C ILE A 95 19.25 3.95 -1.30
N ARG A 96 18.42 4.64 -2.09
CA ARG A 96 18.63 4.77 -3.54
C ARG A 96 19.96 5.44 -3.87
N ALA A 97 20.33 6.49 -3.14
CA ALA A 97 21.61 7.18 -3.33
C ALA A 97 22.79 6.25 -3.03
N GLU A 98 22.72 5.47 -1.95
CA GLU A 98 23.74 4.49 -1.59
C GLU A 98 23.89 3.39 -2.64
N LEU A 99 22.77 2.82 -3.11
CA LEU A 99 22.76 1.83 -4.18
C LEU A 99 23.36 2.38 -5.48
N LYS A 100 23.09 3.65 -5.81
CA LYS A 100 23.68 4.33 -6.98
C LYS A 100 25.19 4.51 -6.82
N LYS A 101 25.68 4.87 -5.62
CA LYS A 101 27.11 4.99 -5.32
C LYS A 101 27.82 3.65 -5.46
N LYS A 102 27.29 2.59 -4.83
CA LYS A 102 27.81 1.21 -4.94
C LYS A 102 27.88 0.71 -6.38
N ARG A 103 26.88 1.04 -7.21
CA ARG A 103 26.91 0.70 -8.66
C ARG A 103 28.05 1.40 -9.39
N ARG A 104 28.31 2.68 -9.11
CA ARG A 104 29.43 3.42 -9.74
C ARG A 104 30.78 2.84 -9.35
N GLU A 105 30.96 2.51 -8.07
CA GLU A 105 32.20 1.94 -7.56
C GLU A 105 32.49 0.56 -8.16
N THR A 106 31.47 -0.31 -8.23
CA THR A 106 31.61 -1.64 -8.86
C THR A 106 31.89 -1.56 -10.36
N THR A 107 31.28 -0.62 -11.09
CA THR A 107 31.60 -0.39 -12.51
C THR A 107 33.03 0.13 -12.69
N LYS A 108 33.48 1.08 -11.85
CA LYS A 108 34.84 1.61 -11.89
C LYS A 108 35.87 0.52 -11.58
N ALA A 109 35.64 -0.29 -10.54
CA ALA A 109 36.53 -1.38 -10.17
C ALA A 109 36.64 -2.46 -11.27
N LYS A 110 35.55 -2.73 -12.00
CA LYS A 110 35.59 -3.63 -13.17
C LYS A 110 36.37 -3.04 -14.34
N ALA A 111 36.26 -1.73 -14.56
CA ALA A 111 36.98 -1.05 -15.64
C ALA A 111 38.48 -0.86 -15.36
N SER A 112 38.92 -0.90 -14.09
CA SER A 112 40.33 -0.79 -13.71
C SER A 112 41.07 -2.14 -13.61
N ASN A 113 40.37 -3.26 -13.76
CA ASN A 113 40.93 -4.62 -13.77
C ASN A 113 40.98 -5.23 -15.19
N LEU A 114 40.81 -4.41 -16.21
CA LEU A 114 40.97 -4.69 -17.64
C LEU A 114 42.12 -3.84 -18.17
#